data_AF-A0A7N0SYV0-F1
#
_entry.id   AF-A0A7N0SYV0-F1
#
_cell.length_a   1.000
_cell.length_b   1.000
_cell.length_c   1.000
_cell.angle_alpha   90.00
_cell.angle_beta   90.00
_cell.angle_gamma   90.00
#
_symmetry.space_group_name_H-M   'P 1'
#
loop_
_entity.id
_entity.type
_entity.pdbx_description
1 polymer ?
#
loop_
_entity_poly.entity_id
_entity_poly.type
_entity_poly.pdbx_seq_one_letter_code
_entity_poly.pdbx_strand_id
1 'polypeptide(L)'
;METKIVPDGRPSIMVTNDDGIDAPGLRALVQVLVSTNRYQVLVCAPYSEKSAVSHNITWRHPLSAKKAEIDGTVAFAIRGTPADCTSLGLSKALFPFLPDLVISGINSGENCGYHIVYSGTVGGAREAFFCGVPSFSVSYQWIVGRSTVGDFTIAAEVVLPIINATISDNKNQIYTQKCFLNIDVPFNVKENKSRME
;
A
#
# COMPACT_ATOMS: atom_id res chain seq x y z
N MET A 1 28.09 -1.43 7.04
CA MET A 1 27.90 -1.59 5.59
C MET A 1 26.45 -1.25 5.29
N GLU A 2 26.18 -0.14 4.60
CA GLU A 2 24.81 0.14 4.15
C GLU A 2 24.45 -0.84 3.05
N THR A 3 23.47 -1.70 3.32
CA THR A 3 22.86 -2.57 2.31
C THR A 3 22.30 -1.67 1.22
N LYS A 4 22.98 -1.59 0.07
CA LYS A 4 22.46 -0.88 -1.10
C LYS A 4 21.22 -1.62 -1.56
N ILE A 5 20.07 -0.95 -1.51
CA ILE A 5 18.82 -1.44 -2.07
C ILE A 5 19.03 -1.50 -3.58
N VAL A 6 18.96 -2.69 -4.19
CA VAL A 6 19.15 -2.87 -5.63
C VAL A 6 17.99 -3.67 -6.22
N PRO A 7 17.56 -3.40 -7.46
CA PRO A 7 16.59 -4.24 -8.14
C PRO A 7 17.08 -5.69 -8.20
N ASP A 8 16.24 -6.65 -7.83
CA ASP A 8 16.60 -8.09 -7.85
C ASP A 8 16.03 -8.85 -9.07
N GLY A 9 15.43 -8.12 -10.01
CA GLY A 9 14.82 -8.66 -11.24
C GLY A 9 13.35 -9.07 -11.08
N ARG A 10 12.84 -9.15 -9.85
CA ARG A 10 11.40 -9.33 -9.60
C ARG A 10 10.66 -8.00 -9.77
N PRO A 11 9.36 -8.03 -10.10
CA PRO A 11 8.52 -6.84 -10.02
C PRO A 11 8.55 -6.26 -8.61
N SER A 12 8.67 -4.95 -8.54
CA SER A 12 8.79 -4.21 -7.30
C SER A 12 7.47 -3.58 -6.90
N ILE A 13 7.09 -3.75 -5.63
CA ILE A 13 5.84 -3.20 -5.07
C ILE A 13 6.20 -2.33 -3.88
N MET A 14 5.78 -1.07 -3.92
CA MET A 14 5.86 -0.18 -2.76
C MET A 14 4.54 -0.19 -1.99
N VAL A 15 4.61 -0.36 -0.67
CA VAL A 15 3.47 -0.36 0.24
C VAL A 15 3.51 0.87 1.15
N THR A 16 2.36 1.54 1.30
CA THR A 16 2.11 2.64 2.24
C THR A 16 0.75 2.43 2.94
N ASN A 17 0.40 3.28 3.91
CA ASN A 17 -0.93 3.35 4.52
C ASN A 17 -1.12 4.70 5.25
N ASP A 18 -2.26 4.86 5.92
CA ASP A 18 -2.54 5.94 6.86
C ASP A 18 -2.57 5.52 8.33
N ASP A 19 -2.66 4.23 8.64
CA ASP A 19 -2.64 3.72 10.03
C ASP A 19 -1.21 3.69 10.65
N GLY A 20 -0.18 3.78 9.81
CA GLY A 20 1.24 3.79 10.22
C GLY A 20 1.99 2.46 10.00
N ILE A 21 3.32 2.51 10.16
CA ILE A 21 4.26 1.43 9.84
C ILE A 21 4.04 0.14 10.66
N ASP A 22 3.48 0.27 11.86
CA ASP A 22 3.21 -0.85 12.77
C ASP A 22 1.76 -1.34 12.69
N ALA A 23 0.95 -0.78 11.80
CA ALA A 23 -0.45 -1.14 11.67
C ALA A 23 -0.63 -2.61 11.23
N PRO A 24 -1.60 -3.34 11.80
CA PRO A 24 -1.81 -4.74 11.48
C PRO A 24 -2.14 -4.97 10.01
N GLY A 25 -2.91 -4.08 9.38
CA GLY A 25 -3.26 -4.18 7.96
C GLY A 25 -2.08 -4.04 7.01
N LEU A 26 -1.16 -3.09 7.28
CA LEU A 26 0.08 -2.93 6.51
C LEU A 26 1.01 -4.13 6.72
N ARG A 27 1.19 -4.57 7.97
CA ARG A 27 2.05 -5.73 8.29
C ARG A 27 1.53 -7.00 7.61
N ALA A 28 0.22 -7.24 7.63
CA ALA A 28 -0.39 -8.38 6.96
C ALA A 28 -0.20 -8.33 5.43
N LEU A 29 -0.42 -7.17 4.80
CA LEU A 29 -0.19 -7.01 3.37
C LEU A 29 1.26 -7.30 2.99
N VAL A 30 2.21 -6.69 3.70
CA VAL A 30 3.65 -6.89 3.44
C VAL A 30 4.04 -8.34 3.62
N GLN A 31 3.59 -9.00 4.70
CA GLN A 31 3.87 -10.41 4.95
C GLN A 31 3.35 -11.32 3.84
N VAL A 32 2.14 -11.08 3.34
CA VAL A 32 1.58 -11.85 2.21
C VAL A 32 2.38 -11.63 0.93
N LEU A 33 2.77 -10.39 0.63
CA LEU A 33 3.58 -10.11 -0.56
C LEU A 33 4.97 -10.78 -0.49
N VAL A 34 5.64 -10.67 0.66
CA VAL A 34 6.94 -11.30 0.92
C VAL A 34 6.84 -12.82 0.83
N SER A 35 5.81 -13.43 1.42
CA SER A 35 5.65 -14.90 1.45
C SER A 35 5.45 -15.51 0.07
N THR A 36 4.92 -14.76 -0.90
CA THR A 36 4.84 -15.23 -2.30
C THR A 36 6.21 -15.45 -2.93
N ASN A 37 7.24 -14.76 -2.45
CA ASN A 37 8.57 -14.68 -3.05
C ASN A 37 8.60 -14.17 -4.51
N ARG A 38 7.49 -13.61 -5.01
CA ARG A 38 7.34 -13.15 -6.41
C ARG A 38 7.70 -11.69 -6.60
N TYR A 39 7.77 -10.91 -5.53
CA TYR A 39 7.91 -9.46 -5.58
C TYR A 39 9.09 -8.98 -4.74
N GLN A 40 9.72 -7.91 -5.20
CA GLN A 40 10.58 -7.10 -4.36
C GLN A 40 9.72 -6.09 -3.61
N VAL A 41 9.50 -6.32 -2.32
CA VAL A 41 8.66 -5.45 -1.51
C VAL A 41 9.49 -4.29 -0.94
N LEU A 42 8.93 -3.09 -1.01
CA LEU A 42 9.44 -1.86 -0.44
C LEU A 42 8.34 -1.25 0.43
N VAL A 43 8.67 -0.66 1.57
CA VAL A 43 7.67 -0.06 2.47
C VAL A 43 8.05 1.36 2.82
N CYS A 44 7.08 2.25 2.68
CA CYS A 44 7.22 3.67 2.95
C CYS A 44 5.92 4.13 3.60
N ALA A 45 5.88 4.26 4.93
CA ALA A 45 4.63 4.51 5.65
C ALA A 45 4.80 5.50 6.80
N PRO A 46 3.70 6.12 7.29
CA PRO A 46 3.76 7.03 8.42
C PRO A 46 4.34 6.38 9.68
N TYR A 47 5.09 7.13 10.48
CA TYR A 47 5.63 6.67 11.77
C TYR A 47 4.52 6.33 12.78
N SER A 48 3.38 7.00 12.69
CA SER A 48 2.20 6.81 13.53
C SER A 48 0.95 7.01 12.71
N GLU A 49 -0.21 6.63 13.25
CA GLU A 49 -1.51 6.87 12.63
C GLU A 49 -1.70 8.33 12.18
N LYS A 50 -2.26 8.48 10.98
CA LYS A 50 -2.61 9.73 10.28
C LYS A 50 -4.01 9.64 9.67
N SER A 51 -4.99 9.22 10.45
CA SER A 51 -6.38 9.14 9.99
C SER A 51 -6.93 10.52 9.60
N ALA A 52 -7.83 10.54 8.61
CA ALA A 52 -8.55 11.72 8.10
C ALA A 52 -7.70 12.87 7.54
N VAL A 53 -6.48 12.60 7.04
CA VAL A 53 -5.62 13.63 6.43
C VAL A 53 -5.93 13.92 4.96
N SER A 54 -6.84 13.20 4.31
CA SER A 54 -7.10 13.28 2.86
C SER A 54 -5.78 13.17 2.06
N HIS A 55 -5.60 13.97 1.00
CA HIS A 55 -4.34 14.13 0.28
C HIS A 55 -3.67 15.45 0.70
N ASN A 56 -3.11 15.46 1.89
CA ASN A 56 -2.32 16.55 2.40
C ASN A 56 -0.83 16.30 2.11
N ILE A 57 -0.14 17.27 1.51
CA ILE A 57 1.30 17.22 1.20
C ILE A 57 2.02 18.27 2.05
N THR A 58 3.08 17.87 2.75
CA THR A 58 3.90 18.74 3.58
C THR A 58 4.95 19.45 2.73
N TRP A 59 4.72 20.73 2.41
CA TRP A 59 5.66 21.55 1.61
C TRP A 59 6.61 22.43 2.44
N ARG A 60 6.23 22.81 3.66
CA ARG A 60 6.90 23.89 4.42
C ARG A 60 7.98 23.43 5.41
N HIS A 61 8.05 22.12 5.69
CA HIS A 61 8.96 21.57 6.69
C HIS A 61 9.62 20.29 6.17
N PRO A 62 10.88 20.02 6.55
CA PRO A 62 11.58 18.82 6.12
C PRO A 62 10.90 17.56 6.69
N LEU A 63 10.73 16.57 5.83
CA LEU A 63 10.29 15.23 6.23
C LEU A 63 11.45 14.47 6.85
N SER A 64 11.17 13.71 7.91
CA SER A 64 12.14 12.81 8.54
C SER A 64 11.77 11.37 8.25
N ALA A 65 12.73 10.60 7.71
CA ALA A 65 12.59 9.18 7.44
C ALA A 65 13.56 8.40 8.33
N LYS A 66 13.07 7.30 8.92
CA LYS A 66 13.88 6.37 9.73
C LYS A 66 13.68 4.96 9.18
N LYS A 67 14.75 4.16 9.10
CA LYS A 67 14.63 2.74 8.77
C LYS A 67 13.75 2.03 9.81
N ALA A 68 12.86 1.18 9.32
CA ALA A 68 12.01 0.32 10.13
C ALA A 68 12.32 -1.14 9.81
N GLU A 69 12.17 -2.01 10.80
CA GLU A 69 12.40 -3.44 10.65
C GLU A 69 11.07 -4.14 10.30
N ILE A 70 11.01 -4.68 9.09
CA ILE A 70 9.94 -5.55 8.62
C ILE A 70 10.59 -6.69 7.83
N ASP A 71 10.34 -7.92 8.26
CA ASP A 71 11.03 -9.10 7.70
C ASP A 71 10.81 -9.23 6.20
N GLY A 72 11.91 -9.49 5.47
CA GLY A 72 11.88 -9.76 4.03
C GLY A 72 11.65 -8.54 3.12
N THR A 73 11.70 -7.32 3.64
CA THR A 73 11.52 -6.08 2.88
C THR A 73 12.47 -4.98 3.35
N VAL A 74 12.60 -3.92 2.56
CA VAL A 74 13.21 -2.67 3.02
C VAL A 74 12.11 -1.67 3.40
N ALA A 75 12.14 -1.17 4.63
CA ALA A 75 11.08 -0.33 5.16
C ALA A 75 11.59 0.99 5.76
N PHE A 76 10.83 2.06 5.53
CA PHE A 76 11.05 3.37 6.12
C PHE A 76 9.76 3.89 6.78
N ALA A 77 9.90 4.34 8.02
CA ALA A 77 8.89 5.07 8.76
C ALA A 77 9.12 6.58 8.60
N ILE A 78 8.10 7.31 8.17
CA ILE A 78 8.19 8.72 7.83
C ILE A 78 7.31 9.57 8.75
N ARG A 79 7.84 10.69 9.22
CA ARG A 79 7.03 11.71 9.90
C ARG A 79 6.34 12.60 8.87
N GLY A 80 5.29 12.08 8.24
CA GLY A 80 4.52 12.75 7.20
C GLY A 80 3.12 12.13 7.04
N THR A 81 2.41 12.56 6.01
CA THR A 81 1.12 11.98 5.58
C THR A 81 1.36 10.78 4.65
N PRO A 82 0.33 9.98 4.30
CA PRO A 82 0.46 8.92 3.30
C PRO A 82 0.95 9.42 1.95
N ALA A 83 0.51 10.61 1.53
CA ALA A 83 0.99 11.25 0.30
C ALA A 83 2.47 11.62 0.40
N ASP A 84 2.91 12.20 1.52
CA ASP A 84 4.34 12.46 1.75
C ASP A 84 5.18 11.18 1.69
N CYS A 85 4.65 10.08 2.27
CA CYS A 85 5.32 8.79 2.24
C CYS A 85 5.45 8.25 0.82
N THR A 86 4.36 8.29 0.04
CA THR A 86 4.39 7.89 -1.37
C THR A 86 5.37 8.75 -2.16
N SER A 87 5.25 10.07 -2.08
CA SER A 87 6.08 11.02 -2.82
C SER A 87 7.57 10.82 -2.50
N LEU A 88 7.92 10.68 -1.22
CA LEU A 88 9.29 10.44 -0.79
C LEU A 88 9.82 9.08 -1.25
N GLY A 89 8.98 8.04 -1.24
CA GLY A 89 9.32 6.72 -1.78
C GLY A 89 9.59 6.76 -3.29
N LEU A 90 8.84 7.55 -4.05
CA LEU A 90 8.98 7.69 -5.49
C LEU A 90 10.06 8.70 -5.92
N SER A 91 10.49 9.60 -5.02
CA SER A 91 11.49 10.65 -5.30
C SER A 91 12.90 10.14 -5.64
N LYS A 92 13.15 8.84 -5.48
CA LYS A 92 14.45 8.16 -5.52
C LYS A 92 15.41 8.50 -4.36
N ALA A 93 14.99 9.27 -3.37
CA ALA A 93 15.80 9.58 -2.20
C ALA A 93 15.96 8.38 -1.25
N LEU A 94 14.91 7.56 -1.11
CA LEU A 94 14.91 6.37 -0.23
C LEU A 94 15.18 5.07 -0.99
N PHE A 95 14.61 4.94 -2.21
CA PHE A 95 14.75 3.77 -3.07
C PHE A 95 15.38 4.19 -4.41
N PRO A 96 16.42 3.53 -4.92
CA PRO A 96 17.13 4.03 -6.10
C PRO A 96 16.40 3.83 -7.44
N PHE A 97 15.20 3.25 -7.43
CA PHE A 97 14.39 2.95 -8.60
C PHE A 97 12.90 3.19 -8.31
N LEU A 98 12.10 3.33 -9.36
CA LEU A 98 10.64 3.44 -9.23
C LEU A 98 10.02 2.05 -9.11
N PRO A 99 9.06 1.85 -8.20
CA PRO A 99 8.31 0.60 -8.11
C PRO A 99 7.42 0.40 -9.34
N ASP A 100 7.13 -0.87 -9.67
CA ASP A 100 6.20 -1.23 -10.75
C ASP A 100 4.73 -1.01 -10.34
N LEU A 101 4.46 -0.95 -9.04
CA LEU A 101 3.13 -0.78 -8.45
C LEU A 101 3.24 -0.16 -7.05
N VAL A 102 2.30 0.74 -6.71
CA VAL A 102 2.11 1.23 -5.34
C VAL A 102 0.78 0.76 -4.77
N ILE A 103 0.80 0.20 -3.56
CA ILE A 103 -0.39 -0.23 -2.84
C ILE A 103 -0.50 0.59 -1.55
N SER A 104 -1.66 1.22 -1.33
CA SER A 104 -1.96 1.92 -0.09
C SER A 104 -2.99 1.15 0.72
N GLY A 105 -2.63 0.67 1.91
CA GLY A 105 -3.49 -0.14 2.77
C GLY A 105 -2.73 -1.22 3.56
N ILE A 106 -3.42 -2.18 4.17
CA ILE A 106 -4.89 -2.33 4.20
C ILE A 106 -5.47 -1.47 5.32
N ASN A 107 -6.40 -0.59 4.98
CA ASN A 107 -7.07 0.28 5.95
C ASN A 107 -8.08 -0.50 6.82
N SER A 108 -8.14 -0.16 8.11
CA SER A 108 -9.12 -0.71 9.05
C SER A 108 -10.45 0.04 9.00
N GLY A 109 -11.19 -0.14 7.91
CA GLY A 109 -12.51 0.48 7.69
C GLY A 109 -12.75 0.77 6.21
N GLU A 110 -14.01 0.78 5.81
CA GLU A 110 -14.39 1.00 4.41
C GLU A 110 -14.16 2.45 3.98
N ASN A 111 -13.66 2.61 2.76
CA ASN A 111 -13.53 3.89 2.08
C ASN A 111 -14.54 3.96 0.92
N CYS A 112 -15.82 3.76 1.24
CA CYS A 112 -16.92 3.78 0.27
C CYS A 112 -17.59 5.16 0.16
N GLY A 113 -18.02 5.54 -1.05
CA GLY A 113 -18.79 6.76 -1.29
C GLY A 113 -18.00 8.04 -0.98
N TYR A 114 -18.57 8.94 -0.16
CA TYR A 114 -17.95 10.22 0.16
C TYR A 114 -16.66 10.09 0.99
N HIS A 115 -16.42 8.94 1.63
CA HIS A 115 -15.24 8.71 2.45
C HIS A 115 -13.95 8.73 1.62
N ILE A 116 -14.03 8.41 0.32
CA ILE A 116 -12.92 8.44 -0.63
C ILE A 116 -12.24 9.83 -0.66
N VAL A 117 -13.00 10.91 -0.51
CA VAL A 117 -12.47 12.29 -0.59
C VAL A 117 -11.55 12.60 0.58
N TYR A 118 -11.83 12.05 1.76
CA TYR A 118 -11.11 12.34 3.00
C TYR A 118 -10.12 11.25 3.41
N SER A 119 -10.11 10.13 2.70
CA SER A 119 -9.28 8.97 3.00
C SER A 119 -7.79 9.23 2.75
N GLY A 120 -6.97 9.00 3.78
CA GLY A 120 -5.51 9.00 3.67
C GLY A 120 -5.00 7.81 2.87
N THR A 121 -5.64 6.64 3.02
CA THR A 121 -5.37 5.45 2.21
C THR A 121 -5.51 5.76 0.72
N VAL A 122 -6.62 6.36 0.31
CA VAL A 122 -6.84 6.79 -1.09
C VAL A 122 -5.85 7.89 -1.47
N GLY A 123 -5.51 8.81 -0.56
CA GLY A 123 -4.49 9.83 -0.75
C GLY A 123 -3.14 9.25 -1.16
N GLY A 124 -2.68 8.20 -0.48
CA GLY A 124 -1.42 7.52 -0.78
C GLY A 124 -1.38 6.88 -2.18
N ALA A 125 -2.46 6.22 -2.61
CA ALA A 125 -2.57 5.68 -3.96
C ALA A 125 -2.66 6.78 -5.02
N ARG A 126 -3.47 7.82 -4.75
CA ARG A 126 -3.64 8.97 -5.64
C ARG A 126 -2.32 9.72 -5.89
N GLU A 127 -1.46 9.85 -4.89
CA GLU A 127 -0.14 10.47 -5.09
C GLU A 127 0.74 9.63 -6.03
N ALA A 128 0.73 8.29 -5.90
CA ALA A 128 1.47 7.43 -6.81
C ALA A 128 0.97 7.56 -8.25
N PHE A 129 -0.35 7.66 -8.41
CA PHE A 129 -0.98 7.95 -9.69
C PHE A 129 -0.50 9.29 -10.29
N PHE A 130 -0.43 10.36 -9.49
CA PHE A 130 0.11 11.65 -9.95
C PHE A 130 1.59 11.59 -10.32
N CYS A 131 2.36 10.71 -9.68
CA CYS A 131 3.74 10.43 -10.06
C CYS A 131 3.89 9.49 -11.27
N GLY A 132 2.80 9.09 -11.92
CA GLY A 132 2.84 8.21 -13.10
C GLY A 132 3.15 6.75 -12.78
N VAL A 133 2.87 6.30 -11.56
CA VAL A 133 3.04 4.90 -11.16
C VAL A 133 1.67 4.24 -10.99
N PRO A 134 1.43 3.04 -11.56
CA PRO A 134 0.22 2.27 -11.31
C PRO A 134 -0.01 2.10 -9.81
N SER A 135 -1.26 2.25 -9.38
CA SER A 135 -1.57 2.23 -7.95
C SER A 135 -3.00 1.84 -7.63
N PHE A 136 -3.20 1.39 -6.40
CA PHE A 136 -4.53 1.22 -5.84
C PHE A 136 -4.54 1.30 -4.32
N SER A 137 -5.71 1.64 -3.75
CA SER A 137 -5.99 1.58 -2.32
C SER A 137 -6.75 0.30 -1.97
N VAL A 138 -6.46 -0.27 -0.80
CA VAL A 138 -7.17 -1.43 -0.25
C VAL A 138 -7.68 -1.11 1.14
N SER A 139 -8.96 -1.35 1.34
CA SER A 139 -9.68 -1.15 2.59
C SER A 139 -10.40 -2.44 2.97
N TYR A 140 -10.45 -2.77 4.26
CA TYR A 140 -11.22 -3.92 4.75
C TYR A 140 -12.38 -3.44 5.63
N GLN A 141 -13.55 -4.04 5.43
CA GLN A 141 -14.73 -3.79 6.25
C GLN A 141 -14.56 -4.39 7.64
N TRP A 142 -13.87 -3.63 8.50
CA TRP A 142 -13.64 -4.00 9.89
C TRP A 142 -14.92 -3.83 10.73
N ILE A 143 -15.35 -4.91 11.40
CA ILE A 143 -16.49 -4.91 12.32
C ILE A 143 -16.00 -5.15 13.75
N VAL A 144 -16.16 -4.15 14.61
CA VAL A 144 -15.77 -4.25 16.03
C VAL A 144 -16.46 -5.43 16.70
N GLY A 145 -15.68 -6.26 17.39
CA GLY A 145 -16.17 -7.47 18.08
C GLY A 145 -16.41 -8.68 17.17
N ARG A 146 -16.18 -8.57 15.85
CA ARG A 146 -16.27 -9.70 14.91
C ARG A 146 -15.01 -9.90 14.08
N SER A 147 -14.37 -8.82 13.66
CA SER A 147 -13.12 -8.88 12.91
C SER A 147 -11.93 -9.18 13.81
N THR A 148 -10.95 -9.84 13.22
CA THR A 148 -9.68 -10.22 13.83
C THR A 148 -8.53 -9.72 12.97
N VAL A 149 -7.33 -9.59 13.55
CA VAL A 149 -6.13 -9.20 12.81
C VAL A 149 -5.84 -10.15 11.64
N GLY A 150 -6.21 -11.44 11.76
CA GLY A 150 -6.06 -12.42 10.68
C GLY A 150 -6.92 -12.14 9.45
N ASP A 151 -7.96 -11.31 9.57
CA ASP A 151 -8.80 -10.94 8.42
C ASP A 151 -8.07 -10.01 7.45
N PHE A 152 -7.07 -9.24 7.91
CA PHE A 152 -6.21 -8.48 7.03
C PHE A 152 -5.35 -9.38 6.13
N THR A 153 -4.90 -10.53 6.62
CA THR A 153 -4.18 -11.52 5.81
C THR A 153 -5.08 -12.04 4.69
N ILE A 154 -6.34 -12.36 5.01
CA ILE A 154 -7.31 -12.82 4.02
C ILE A 154 -7.60 -11.73 2.98
N ALA A 155 -7.78 -10.48 3.43
CA ALA A 155 -7.97 -9.34 2.54
C ALA A 155 -6.76 -9.13 1.61
N ALA A 156 -5.53 -9.28 2.12
CA ALA A 156 -4.31 -9.23 1.33
C ALA A 156 -4.24 -10.36 0.28
N GLU A 157 -4.66 -11.58 0.63
CA GLU A 157 -4.72 -12.70 -0.31
C GLU A 157 -5.73 -12.48 -1.43
N VAL A 158 -6.89 -11.88 -1.12
CA VAL A 158 -7.94 -11.59 -2.12
C VAL A 158 -7.46 -10.62 -3.20
N VAL A 159 -6.57 -9.68 -2.85
CA VAL A 159 -6.08 -8.70 -3.82
C VAL A 159 -4.90 -9.20 -4.66
N LEU A 160 -4.32 -10.38 -4.36
CA LEU A 160 -3.21 -10.96 -5.13
C LEU A 160 -3.50 -11.12 -6.64
N PRO A 161 -4.68 -11.59 -7.10
CA PRO A 161 -4.99 -11.64 -8.53
C PRO A 161 -4.98 -10.26 -9.19
N ILE A 162 -5.48 -9.23 -8.48
CA ILE A 162 -5.50 -7.84 -8.97
C ILE A 162 -4.08 -7.28 -9.09
N ILE A 163 -3.21 -7.59 -8.12
CA ILE A 163 -1.78 -7.25 -8.15
C ILE A 163 -1.11 -7.87 -9.38
N ASN A 164 -1.30 -9.17 -9.58
CA ASN A 164 -0.72 -9.90 -10.71
C ASN A 164 -1.18 -9.32 -12.05
N ALA A 165 -2.48 -9.04 -12.19
CA ALA A 165 -3.05 -8.43 -13.40
C ALA A 165 -2.47 -7.04 -13.65
N THR A 166 -2.40 -6.19 -12.62
CA THR A 166 -1.91 -4.81 -12.77
C THR A 166 -0.42 -4.76 -13.14
N ILE A 167 0.40 -5.63 -12.54
CA ILE A 167 1.83 -5.76 -12.90
C ILE A 167 1.98 -6.27 -14.34
N SER A 168 1.17 -7.25 -14.73
CA SER A 168 1.16 -7.77 -16.11
C SER A 168 0.79 -6.68 -17.11
N ASP A 169 -0.25 -5.91 -16.84
CA ASP A 169 -0.71 -4.82 -17.71
C ASP A 169 0.29 -3.68 -17.80
N ASN A 170 0.96 -3.34 -16.70
CA ASN A 170 2.03 -2.35 -16.69
C ASN A 170 3.22 -2.79 -17.56
N LYS A 171 3.65 -4.05 -17.44
CA LYS A 171 4.71 -4.63 -18.28
C LYS A 171 4.36 -4.61 -19.77
N ASN A 172 3.10 -4.88 -20.10
CA ASN A 172 2.60 -4.88 -21.47
C ASN A 172 2.27 -3.47 -22.00
N GLN A 173 2.50 -2.41 -21.20
CA GLN A 173 2.15 -1.02 -21.54
C GLN A 173 0.65 -0.82 -21.84
N ILE A 174 -0.19 -1.69 -21.28
CA ILE A 174 -1.66 -1.66 -21.40
C ILE A 174 -2.26 -0.76 -20.34
N TYR A 175 -1.59 -0.60 -19.18
CA TYR A 175 -2.09 0.22 -18.09
C TYR A 175 -2.22 1.68 -18.54
N THR A 176 -3.45 2.09 -18.82
CA THR A 176 -3.73 3.49 -19.13
C THR A 176 -3.58 4.25 -17.82
N GLN A 177 -2.60 5.17 -17.73
CA GLN A 177 -2.41 6.10 -16.60
C GLN A 177 -3.55 7.12 -16.47
N LYS A 178 -4.80 6.67 -16.59
CA LYS A 178 -6.03 7.46 -16.58
C LYS A 178 -6.81 7.28 -15.28
N CYS A 179 -6.52 6.25 -14.49
CA CYS A 179 -7.14 6.00 -13.20
C CYS A 179 -6.21 5.25 -12.24
N PHE A 180 -6.61 5.18 -10.98
CA PHE A 180 -6.12 4.25 -9.95
C PHE A 180 -7.33 3.51 -9.38
N LEU A 181 -7.14 2.33 -8.78
CA LEU A 181 -8.26 1.54 -8.23
C LEU A 181 -8.48 1.83 -6.74
N ASN A 182 -9.73 1.87 -6.30
CA ASN A 182 -10.09 1.80 -4.89
C ASN A 182 -10.83 0.49 -4.63
N ILE A 183 -10.31 -0.33 -3.72
CA ILE A 183 -10.80 -1.68 -3.46
C ILE A 183 -11.26 -1.75 -2.00
N ASP A 184 -12.54 -2.06 -1.82
CA ASP A 184 -13.14 -2.36 -0.51
C ASP A 184 -13.42 -3.87 -0.42
N VAL A 185 -12.82 -4.52 0.57
CA VAL A 185 -12.96 -5.94 0.84
C VAL A 185 -14.04 -6.13 1.92
N PRO A 186 -15.14 -6.85 1.63
CA PRO A 186 -16.22 -7.02 2.58
C PRO A 186 -15.81 -7.91 3.76
N PHE A 187 -16.49 -7.77 4.90
CA PHE A 187 -16.15 -8.50 6.13
C PHE A 187 -16.06 -10.02 5.92
N ASN A 188 -17.03 -10.58 5.17
CA ASN A 188 -17.23 -12.02 5.05
C ASN A 188 -16.58 -12.62 3.80
N VAL A 189 -15.25 -12.46 3.67
CA VAL A 189 -14.51 -12.96 2.51
C VAL A 189 -14.58 -14.48 2.39
N LYS A 190 -14.52 -15.21 3.52
CA LYS A 190 -14.47 -16.68 3.55
C LYS A 190 -15.74 -17.34 3.02
N GLU A 191 -16.94 -16.85 3.37
CA GLU A 191 -18.20 -17.43 2.89
C GLU A 191 -18.51 -17.08 1.42
N ASN A 192 -17.92 -15.99 0.90
CA ASN A 192 -18.12 -15.60 -0.50
C ASN A 192 -17.19 -16.34 -1.47
N LYS A 193 -16.03 -16.84 -1.03
CA LYS A 193 -15.17 -17.72 -1.86
C LYS A 193 -15.86 -19.04 -2.19
N SER A 194 -16.64 -19.61 -1.27
CA SER A 194 -17.38 -20.88 -1.47
C SER A 194 -18.65 -20.78 -2.34
N ARG A 195 -18.99 -19.58 -2.85
CA ARG A 195 -20.15 -19.37 -3.74
C ARG A 195 -19.76 -19.12 -5.20
N MET A 196 -18.47 -19.13 -5.52
CA MET A 196 -17.96 -18.93 -6.89
C MET A 196 -17.38 -20.21 -7.52
N GLU A 197 -17.58 -21.36 -6.89
CA GLU A 197 -17.43 -22.71 -7.50
C GLU A 197 -18.82 -23.24 -7.89
#